data_AF-A0A453IRW3-F1
#
_entry.id   AF-A0A453IRW3-F1
#
_cell.length_a   1.000
_cell.length_b   1.000
_cell.length_c   1.000
_cell.angle_alpha   90.00
_cell.angle_beta   90.00
_cell.angle_gamma   90.00
#
_symmetry.space_group_name_H-M   'P 1'
#
loop_
_entity.id
_entity.type
_entity.pdbx_description
1 polymer ?
#
loop_
_entity_poly.entity_id
_entity_poly.type
_entity_poly.pdbx_seq_one_letter_code
_entity_poly.pdbx_strand_id
1 'polypeptide(L)'
;ELLSVQELEAPYPDANVLLVTVTDEESRRIEQQSDNQTKAEIVEVLRSMFSGEDVPDATDILVPRWWSDRFYRGTFSNWPIGVNRYEYDQLRAPVGRVYFTGEH
;
A
#
# COMPACT_ATOMS: atom_id res chain seq x y z
N GLU A 1 -9.02 -12.16 2.28
CA GLU A 1 -8.18 -10.94 2.34
C GLU A 1 -6.78 -11.27 1.87
N LEU A 2 -6.21 -10.49 0.96
CA LEU A 2 -4.80 -10.61 0.59
C LEU A 2 -4.01 -9.63 1.46
N LEU A 3 -3.44 -10.17 2.53
CA LEU A 3 -2.51 -9.49 3.43
C LEU A 3 -1.16 -10.18 3.30
N SER A 4 -0.10 -9.41 3.05
CA SER A 4 1.27 -9.91 3.15
C SER A 4 2.01 -9.13 4.22
N VAL A 5 2.69 -9.85 5.12
CA VAL A 5 3.53 -9.25 6.18
C VAL A 5 4.99 -9.57 5.88
N GLN A 6 5.85 -8.55 5.95
CA GLN A 6 7.29 -8.66 5.76
C GLN A 6 7.99 -8.01 6.95
N GLU A 7 8.99 -8.70 7.48
CA GLU A 7 9.87 -8.17 8.52
C GLU A 7 11.03 -7.39 7.89
N LEU A 8 11.39 -6.26 8.49
CA LEU A 8 12.44 -5.37 7.99
C LEU A 8 13.74 -5.44 8.80
N GLU A 9 14.07 -6.61 9.35
CA GLU A 9 15.27 -6.82 10.20
C GLU A 9 16.58 -6.53 9.44
N ALA A 10 16.72 -7.01 8.19
CA ALA A 10 17.93 -6.82 7.40
C ALA A 10 18.31 -5.35 7.15
N PRO A 11 17.37 -4.45 6.76
CA PRO A 11 17.66 -3.02 6.65
C PRO A 11 17.68 -2.27 8.00
N TYR A 12 17.00 -2.77 9.04
CA TYR A 12 16.88 -2.11 10.34
C TYR A 12 16.97 -3.10 11.52
N PRO A 13 18.19 -3.47 11.94
CA PRO A 13 18.40 -4.34 13.09
C PRO A 13 17.74 -3.76 14.34
N ASP A 14 17.12 -4.62 15.14
CA ASP A 14 16.49 -4.29 16.43
C ASP A 14 15.33 -3.27 16.38
N ALA A 15 14.88 -2.85 15.19
CA ALA A 15 13.84 -1.82 15.05
C ALA A 15 12.42 -2.35 15.28
N ASN A 16 12.21 -3.68 15.26
CA ASN A 16 10.91 -4.34 15.42
C ASN A 16 9.81 -3.74 14.53
N VAL A 17 10.12 -3.59 13.23
CA VAL A 17 9.21 -2.99 12.23
C VAL A 17 8.68 -4.05 11.28
N LEU A 18 7.36 -4.07 11.11
CA LEU A 18 6.66 -4.88 10.12
C LEU A 18 6.14 -3.99 8.99
N LEU A 19 6.34 -4.44 7.75
CA LEU A 19 5.68 -3.91 6.56
C LEU A 19 4.48 -4.78 6.24
N VAL A 20 3.30 -4.17 6.18
CA VAL A 20 2.05 -4.86 5.83
C VAL A 20 1.54 -4.30 4.50
N THR A 21 1.26 -5.18 3.55
CA THR A 21 0.63 -4.82 2.28
C THR A 21 -0.84 -5.20 2.31
N VAL A 22 -1.69 -4.23 1.96
CA VAL A 22 -3.12 -4.40 1.76
C VAL A 22 -3.48 -4.05 0.32
N THR A 23 -4.40 -4.79 -0.27
CA THR A 23 -4.75 -4.64 -1.69
C THR A 23 -6.26 -4.50 -1.87
N ASP A 24 -6.64 -3.91 -3.01
CA ASP A 24 -8.02 -3.85 -3.50
C ASP A 24 -9.02 -3.23 -2.49
N GLU A 25 -10.14 -3.90 -2.19
CA GLU A 25 -11.18 -3.37 -1.31
C GLU A 25 -10.67 -3.06 0.10
N GLU A 26 -9.76 -3.89 0.62
CA GLU A 26 -9.18 -3.69 1.96
C GLU A 26 -8.33 -2.42 2.05
N SER A 27 -7.58 -2.08 1.00
CA SER A 27 -6.79 -0.83 1.03
C SER A 27 -7.71 0.38 1.08
N ARG A 28 -8.83 0.37 0.34
CA ARG A 28 -9.82 1.45 0.37
C ARG A 28 -10.54 1.55 1.70
N ARG A 29 -10.87 0.41 2.33
CA ARG A 29 -11.52 0.37 3.65
C ARG A 29 -10.61 0.97 4.72
N ILE A 30 -9.35 0.54 4.74
CA ILE A 30 -8.36 1.01 5.72
C ILE A 30 -8.10 2.51 5.58
N GLU A 31 -8.02 3.06 4.37
CA GLU A 31 -7.84 4.51 4.19
C GLU A 31 -9.00 5.35 4.77
N GLN A 32 -10.20 4.77 4.89
CA GLN A 32 -11.43 5.43 5.36
C GLN A 32 -11.64 5.31 6.88
N GLN A 33 -10.78 4.60 7.60
CA GLN A 33 -10.88 4.45 9.05
C GLN A 33 -9.73 5.17 9.78
N SER A 34 -9.87 5.28 11.10
CA SER A 34 -8.83 5.91 11.93
C SER A 34 -7.62 4.99 12.11
N ASP A 35 -6.44 5.59 12.25
CA ASP A 35 -5.19 4.83 12.49
C ASP A 35 -5.30 3.94 13.75
N ASN A 36 -6.01 4.39 14.79
CA ASN A 36 -6.23 3.58 15.99
C ASN A 36 -7.05 2.31 15.72
N GLN A 37 -8.08 2.39 14.86
CA GLN A 37 -8.85 1.22 14.48
C GLN A 37 -8.00 0.25 13.65
N THR A 38 -7.28 0.76 12.64
CA THR A 38 -6.34 -0.05 11.84
C THR A 38 -5.28 -0.70 12.71
N LYS A 39 -4.72 0.01 13.68
CA LYS A 39 -3.70 -0.52 14.60
C LYS A 39 -4.25 -1.69 15.43
N ALA A 40 -5.46 -1.54 15.96
CA ALA A 40 -6.11 -2.60 16.73
C ALA A 40 -6.39 -3.85 15.86
N GLU A 41 -6.90 -3.66 14.65
CA GLU A 41 -7.14 -4.76 13.70
C GLU A 41 -5.83 -5.49 13.33
N ILE A 42 -4.74 -4.78 13.07
CA ILE A 42 -3.44 -5.38 12.77
C ILE A 42 -2.95 -6.26 13.92
N VAL A 43 -3.05 -5.78 15.16
CA VAL A 43 -2.62 -6.55 16.35
C VAL A 43 -3.48 -7.81 16.53
N GLU A 44 -4.79 -7.73 16.28
CA GLU A 44 -5.69 -8.90 16.33
C GLU A 44 -5.31 -9.94 15.26
N VAL A 45 -5.04 -9.50 14.02
CA VAL A 45 -4.59 -10.38 12.95
C VAL A 45 -3.26 -11.04 13.31
N LEU A 46 -2.27 -10.28 13.80
CA LEU A 46 -0.97 -10.82 14.20
C LEU A 46 -1.10 -11.84 15.33
N ARG A 47 -1.91 -11.57 16.36
CA ARG A 47 -2.20 -12.52 17.44
C ARG A 47 -2.86 -13.80 16.92
N SER A 48 -3.72 -13.71 15.90
CA SER A 48 -4.33 -14.89 15.28
C SER A 48 -3.31 -15.72 14.51
N MET A 49 -2.37 -15.06 13.81
CA MET A 49 -1.32 -15.71 13.03
C MET A 49 -0.27 -16.38 13.92
N PHE A 50 0.07 -15.73 15.04
CA PHE A 50 1.08 -16.18 16.00
C PHE A 50 0.47 -16.57 17.35
N SER A 51 -0.59 -17.39 17.32
CA SER A 51 -1.40 -17.77 18.49
C SER A 51 -0.66 -18.43 19.66
N GLY A 52 0.62 -18.80 19.50
CA GLY A 52 1.48 -19.35 20.55
C GLY A 52 2.51 -18.36 21.12
N GLU A 53 2.58 -17.14 20.58
CA GLU A 53 3.55 -16.12 20.95
C GLU A 53 2.88 -14.96 21.68
N ASP A 54 3.63 -14.29 22.57
CA ASP A 54 3.18 -13.05 23.20
C ASP A 54 3.39 -11.87 22.23
N VAL A 55 2.37 -11.61 21.40
CA VAL A 55 2.39 -10.48 20.46
C VAL A 55 2.00 -9.18 21.20
N PRO A 56 2.94 -8.23 21.39
CA PRO A 56 2.68 -6.99 22.09
C PRO A 56 1.78 -6.06 21.27
N ASP A 57 1.23 -5.04 21.92
CA ASP A 57 0.54 -3.96 21.21
C ASP A 57 1.52 -3.14 20.37
N ALA A 58 1.09 -2.71 19.18
CA ALA A 58 1.87 -1.83 18.32
C ALA A 58 1.98 -0.42 18.93
N THR A 59 3.20 0.10 18.99
CA THR A 59 3.49 1.45 19.50
C THR A 59 2.96 2.51 18.55
N ASP A 60 3.23 2.37 17.26
CA ASP A 60 2.85 3.32 16.20
C ASP A 60 2.53 2.60 14.89
N ILE A 61 1.83 3.28 13.98
CA ILE A 61 1.62 2.82 12.60
C ILE A 61 1.72 3.99 11.62
N LEU A 62 2.18 3.69 10.41
CA LEU A 62 2.12 4.60 9.27
C LEU A 62 1.21 3.98 8.21
N VAL A 63 0.12 4.68 7.89
CA VAL A 63 -0.82 4.28 6.82
C VAL A 63 -0.78 5.32 5.72
N PRO A 64 -0.01 5.10 4.63
CA PRO A 64 -0.05 5.96 3.47
C PRO A 64 -1.40 5.88 2.78
N ARG A 65 -2.10 7.02 2.69
CA ARG A 65 -3.44 7.11 2.10
C ARG A 65 -3.39 7.50 0.62
N TRP A 66 -2.67 6.70 -0.17
CA TRP A 66 -2.36 7.03 -1.56
C TRP A 66 -3.59 7.18 -2.46
N TRP A 67 -4.63 6.37 -2.23
CA TRP A 67 -5.84 6.40 -3.03
C TRP A 67 -6.63 7.69 -2.84
N SER A 68 -6.74 8.16 -1.60
CA SER A 68 -7.46 9.40 -1.25
C SER A 68 -6.60 10.67 -1.34
N ASP A 69 -5.28 10.56 -1.45
CA ASP A 69 -4.41 11.71 -1.66
C ASP A 69 -4.68 12.37 -3.02
N ARG A 70 -4.98 13.67 -2.99
CA ARG A 70 -5.35 14.45 -4.18
C ARG A 70 -4.27 14.51 -5.27
N PHE A 71 -3.01 14.29 -4.91
CA PHE A 71 -1.85 14.36 -5.79
C PHE A 71 -1.41 13.00 -6.36
N TYR A 72 -1.73 11.89 -5.70
CA TYR A 72 -1.32 10.55 -6.12
C TYR A 72 -2.49 9.74 -6.71
N ARG A 73 -3.64 9.71 -6.01
CA ARG A 73 -4.86 8.97 -6.40
C ARG A 73 -4.64 7.46 -6.64
N GLY A 74 -3.61 6.88 -6.05
CA GLY A 74 -3.19 5.49 -6.24
C GLY A 74 -1.70 5.31 -6.00
N THR A 75 -1.24 4.05 -6.02
CA THR A 75 0.16 3.68 -5.78
C THR A 75 0.95 3.57 -7.07
N PHE A 76 0.39 2.86 -8.06
CA PHE A 76 0.97 2.62 -9.37
C PHE A 76 -0.14 2.30 -10.36
N SER A 77 0.17 2.42 -11.64
CA SER A 77 -0.72 2.12 -12.75
C SER A 77 -0.95 0.62 -12.89
N ASN A 78 -2.23 0.25 -12.94
CA ASN A 78 -2.64 -1.07 -13.38
C ASN A 78 -3.06 -0.99 -14.84
N TRP A 79 -2.66 -1.97 -15.66
CA TRP A 79 -3.04 -2.04 -17.06
C TRP A 79 -4.34 -2.84 -17.17
N PRO A 80 -5.50 -2.18 -17.35
CA PRO A 80 -6.74 -2.90 -17.41
C PRO A 80 -6.79 -3.76 -18.67
N ILE A 81 -7.58 -4.82 -18.59
CA ILE A 81 -7.83 -5.72 -19.71
C ILE A 81 -8.37 -4.89 -20.88
N GLY A 82 -7.67 -4.93 -22.01
CA GLY A 82 -8.04 -4.20 -23.23
C GLY A 82 -7.07 -3.08 -23.61
N VAL A 83 -6.20 -2.62 -22.69
CA VAL A 83 -5.17 -1.63 -23.05
C VAL A 83 -4.08 -2.30 -23.88
N ASN A 84 -3.81 -1.74 -25.05
CA ASN A 84 -2.74 -2.20 -25.92
C ASN A 84 -1.51 -1.30 -25.84
N ARG A 85 -0.39 -1.80 -26.37
CA ARG A 85 0.90 -1.10 -26.34
C ARG A 85 0.86 0.28 -27.02
N TYR A 86 0.03 0.43 -28.05
CA TYR A 86 -0.12 1.69 -28.78
C TYR A 86 -0.76 2.77 -27.91
N GLU A 87 -1.77 2.43 -27.11
CA GLU A 87 -2.42 3.38 -26.19
C GLU A 87 -1.45 3.88 -25.11
N TYR A 88 -0.53 3.03 -24.66
CA TYR A 88 0.54 3.44 -23.74
C TYR A 88 1.54 4.39 -24.39
N ASP A 89 1.95 4.12 -25.62
CA ASP A 89 2.84 5.03 -26.37
C ASP A 89 2.19 6.41 -26.57
N GLN A 90 0.85 6.47 -26.70
CA GLN A 90 0.13 7.75 -26.77
C GLN A 90 0.23 8.57 -25.47
N LEU A 91 0.32 7.94 -24.29
CA LEU A 91 0.47 8.67 -23.03
C LEU A 91 1.80 9.45 -22.95
N ARG A 92 2.83 8.97 -23.65
CA ARG A 92 4.16 9.60 -23.71
C ARG A 92 4.28 10.63 -24.83
N ALA A 93 3.31 10.68 -25.74
CA ALA A 93 3.39 11.52 -26.93
C ALA A 93 3.29 13.01 -26.55
N PRO A 94 4.24 13.86 -26.97
CA PRO A 94 4.19 15.28 -26.67
C PRO A 94 3.08 15.99 -27.45
N VAL A 95 2.50 17.03 -26.85
CA VAL A 95 1.53 17.92 -27.51
C VAL A 95 2.17 19.31 -27.65
N GLY A 96 2.71 19.59 -28.83
CA GLY A 96 3.45 20.83 -29.09
C GLY A 96 4.74 20.90 -28.24
N ARG A 97 4.79 21.83 -27.28
CA ARG A 97 5.91 21.99 -26.32
C ARG A 97 5.64 21.37 -24.95
N VAL A 98 4.52 20.64 -24.81
CA VAL A 98 4.15 19.94 -23.59
C VAL A 98 4.62 18.50 -23.69
N TYR A 99 5.39 18.06 -22.70
CA TYR A 99 5.97 16.72 -22.62
C TYR A 99 5.40 15.97 -21.42
N PHE A 100 5.23 14.67 -21.56
CA PHE A 100 4.68 13.79 -20.53
C PHE A 100 5.74 12.77 -20.11
N THR A 101 5.81 12.50 -18.80
CA THR A 101 6.75 11.54 -18.20
C THR A 101 6.12 10.96 -16.93
N GLY A 102 6.63 9.81 -16.48
CA GLY A 102 6.08 9.03 -15.38
C GLY A 102 6.32 7.54 -15.59
N GLU A 103 5.88 6.74 -14.62
CA GLU A 103 5.84 5.27 -14.76
C GLU A 103 4.80 4.79 -15.79
N HIS A 104 3.78 5.61 -16.03
CA HIS A 104 2.77 5.43 -17.07
C HIS A 104 3.29 5.80 -18.46
#